data_AF-A0A4Y3VC65-F1
#
_entry.id   AF-A0A4Y3VC65-F1
#
_cell.length_a   1.000
_cell.length_b   1.000
_cell.length_c   1.000
_cell.angle_alpha   90.00
_cell.angle_beta   90.00
_cell.angle_gamma   90.00
#
_symmetry.space_group_name_H-M   'P 1'
#
loop_
_entity.id
_entity.type
_entity.pdbx_description
1 polymer ?
#
loop_
_entity_poly.entity_id
_entity_poly.type
_entity_poly.pdbx_seq_one_letter_code
_entity_poly.pdbx_strand_id
1 'polypeptide(L)'
;MSRSRAWAELLRLPALFTVPGDALSGAVATGARPNPRTFLAIGSSLCLYEAGMALNDWADREEDAAERPERPLPSGRIRPSSALTAACALTAAGLALAARAGRPALAVATPLAATVWAYDLALKHTPAGPLAMAAARGLDHLLGAAATTGRPQEALPSAALLGTHTLAVTAVSRRETQGGSALAPLAALTATAALTRLVTRGTRGTRDATSTGTGTGTGIGTGVGSGSRTGAGVGSGIRIGSGMRVGSGIRIGIGTRTGAGVESGTGIRTGTGTRPGTGVGSGTATGIGTGRRRSGHDRARVTLDAALRTALATTYAATAGRPYTHAALNPSPPLTQRAVGGGIRATIPLQAALAARAGAGVTALAIAALAPIGRKYARKVSIT
;
A
#
# COMPACT_ATOMS: atom_id res chain seq x y z
N MET A 1 27.00 -32.04 2.93
CA MET A 1 26.12 -30.86 3.14
C MET A 1 24.82 -31.32 3.80
N SER A 2 24.27 -30.57 4.77
CA SER A 2 23.07 -31.00 5.50
C SER A 2 21.80 -30.86 4.65
N ARG A 3 20.85 -31.80 4.82
CA ARG A 3 19.54 -31.78 4.16
C ARG A 3 18.77 -30.48 4.41
N SER A 4 18.95 -29.86 5.58
CA SER A 4 18.35 -28.55 5.93
C SER A 4 18.86 -27.41 5.05
N ARG A 5 20.15 -27.41 4.69
CA ARG A 5 20.73 -26.39 3.82
C ARG A 5 20.18 -26.49 2.40
N ALA A 6 20.00 -27.70 1.89
CA ALA A 6 19.41 -27.92 0.56
C ALA A 6 17.96 -27.40 0.49
N TRP A 7 17.17 -27.58 1.56
CA TRP A 7 15.82 -27.01 1.64
C TRP A 7 15.83 -25.48 1.76
N ALA A 8 16.74 -24.90 2.54
CA ALA A 8 16.87 -23.45 2.64
C ALA A 8 17.25 -22.78 1.30
N GLU A 9 18.06 -23.47 0.49
CA GLU A 9 18.43 -23.06 -0.86
C GLU A 9 17.23 -23.13 -1.81
N LEU A 10 16.48 -24.24 -1.79
CA LEU A 10 15.30 -24.46 -2.62
C LEU A 10 14.18 -23.45 -2.30
N LEU A 11 13.92 -23.19 -1.02
CA LEU A 11 12.88 -22.27 -0.55
C LEU A 11 13.29 -20.78 -0.62
N ARG A 12 14.53 -20.48 -1.06
CA ARG A 12 15.04 -19.10 -1.19
C ARG A 12 14.64 -18.18 -0.04
N LEU A 13 14.83 -18.64 1.21
CA LEU A 13 14.35 -17.98 2.44
C LEU A 13 14.55 -16.45 2.53
N PRO A 14 15.64 -15.85 2.00
CA PRO A 14 15.77 -14.38 2.01
C PRO A 14 14.68 -13.62 1.23
N ALA A 15 14.04 -14.25 0.24
CA ALA A 15 13.01 -13.62 -0.58
C ALA A 15 11.65 -13.51 0.16
N LEU A 16 11.44 -14.34 1.19
CA LEU A 16 10.25 -14.31 2.04
C LEU A 16 9.94 -12.94 2.63
N PHE A 17 10.97 -12.13 2.91
CA PHE A 17 10.78 -10.81 3.52
C PHE A 17 10.05 -9.81 2.61
N THR A 18 9.92 -10.10 1.31
CA THR A 18 9.16 -9.28 0.38
C THR A 18 7.65 -9.59 0.40
N VAL A 19 7.26 -10.75 0.92
CA VAL A 19 5.91 -11.30 0.80
C VAL A 19 4.92 -10.69 1.80
N PRO A 20 5.21 -10.58 3.12
CA PRO A 20 4.28 -10.00 4.09
C PRO A 20 3.83 -8.57 3.76
N GLY A 21 4.66 -7.81 3.04
CA GLY A 21 4.34 -6.45 2.62
C GLY A 21 3.14 -6.35 1.69
N ASP A 22 2.84 -7.37 0.88
CA ASP A 22 1.68 -7.38 -0.01
C ASP A 22 0.39 -7.42 0.79
N ALA A 23 0.24 -8.44 1.64
CA ALA A 23 -0.94 -8.62 2.46
C ALA A 23 -1.15 -7.46 3.45
N LEU A 24 -0.07 -6.93 4.05
CA LEU A 24 -0.16 -5.75 4.93
C LEU A 24 -0.59 -4.49 4.18
N SER A 25 -0.01 -4.24 3.00
CA SER A 25 -0.34 -3.08 2.17
C SER A 25 -1.78 -3.16 1.66
N GLY A 26 -2.24 -4.35 1.27
CA GLY A 26 -3.62 -4.59 0.85
C GLY A 26 -4.63 -4.44 1.98
N ALA A 27 -4.32 -4.95 3.17
CA ALA A 27 -5.16 -4.76 4.36
C ALA A 27 -5.43 -3.27 4.63
N VAL A 28 -4.38 -2.44 4.66
CA VAL A 28 -4.53 -1.01 4.96
C VAL A 28 -5.14 -0.21 3.80
N ALA A 29 -5.06 -0.69 2.56
CA ALA A 29 -5.70 -0.04 1.42
C ALA A 29 -7.23 0.05 1.55
N THR A 30 -7.85 -0.85 2.33
CA THR A 30 -9.28 -0.81 2.68
C THR A 30 -9.63 0.25 3.74
N GLY A 31 -8.64 0.96 4.28
CA GLY A 31 -8.80 1.89 5.40
C GLY A 31 -8.90 1.23 6.77
N ALA A 32 -8.88 -0.10 6.84
CA ALA A 32 -8.85 -0.85 8.09
C ALA A 32 -7.42 -1.08 8.61
N ARG A 33 -7.30 -1.34 9.92
CA ARG A 33 -6.03 -1.76 10.52
C ARG A 33 -5.85 -3.29 10.35
N PRO A 34 -4.60 -3.78 10.21
CA PRO A 34 -4.32 -5.21 10.25
C PRO A 34 -4.90 -5.86 11.52
N ASN A 35 -5.49 -7.05 11.36
CA ASN A 35 -6.17 -7.80 12.42
C ASN A 35 -5.74 -9.29 12.38
N PRO A 36 -6.22 -10.16 13.29
CA PRO A 36 -5.84 -11.57 13.31
C PRO A 36 -6.02 -12.31 11.97
N ARG A 37 -7.05 -11.96 11.18
CA ARG A 37 -7.28 -12.55 9.86
C ARG A 37 -6.25 -12.06 8.84
N THR A 38 -5.78 -10.83 8.95
CA THR A 38 -4.64 -10.34 8.14
C THR A 38 -3.40 -11.19 8.37
N PHE A 39 -3.13 -11.62 9.61
CA PHE A 39 -1.98 -12.48 9.90
C PHE A 39 -2.15 -13.91 9.35
N LEU A 40 -3.38 -14.44 9.33
CA LEU A 40 -3.68 -15.68 8.62
C LEU A 40 -3.46 -15.54 7.11
N ALA A 41 -3.82 -14.41 6.51
CA ALA A 41 -3.53 -14.11 5.11
C ALA A 41 -2.02 -13.99 4.83
N ILE A 42 -1.23 -13.41 5.73
CA ILE A 42 0.23 -13.42 5.63
C ILE A 42 0.77 -14.85 5.67
N GLY A 43 0.27 -15.69 6.58
CA GLY A 43 0.64 -17.12 6.60
C GLY A 43 0.27 -17.83 5.31
N SER A 44 -0.93 -17.58 4.77
CA SER A 44 -1.39 -18.13 3.49
C SER A 44 -0.48 -17.71 2.34
N SER A 45 -0.18 -16.41 2.25
CA SER A 45 0.72 -15.79 1.28
C SER A 45 2.13 -16.39 1.31
N LEU A 46 2.72 -16.56 2.50
CA LEU A 46 4.01 -17.22 2.68
C LEU A 46 3.99 -18.69 2.22
N CYS A 47 2.94 -19.44 2.56
CA CYS A 47 2.78 -20.81 2.11
C CYS A 47 2.65 -20.91 0.58
N LEU A 48 1.85 -20.05 -0.05
CA LEU A 48 1.67 -20.07 -1.50
C LEU A 48 2.92 -19.62 -2.26
N TYR A 49 3.67 -18.66 -1.71
CA TYR A 49 4.97 -18.28 -2.25
C TYR A 49 5.95 -19.46 -2.23
N GLU A 50 6.09 -20.13 -1.08
CA GLU A 50 6.99 -21.27 -0.94
C GLU A 50 6.54 -22.50 -1.74
N ALA A 51 5.23 -22.68 -1.92
CA ALA A 51 4.69 -23.68 -2.82
C ALA A 51 5.16 -23.42 -4.26
N GLY A 52 5.10 -22.17 -4.73
CA GLY A 52 5.61 -21.76 -6.04
C GLY A 52 7.12 -21.95 -6.15
N MET A 53 7.88 -21.65 -5.10
CA MET A 53 9.33 -21.88 -5.10
C MET A 53 9.69 -23.35 -5.31
N ALA A 54 9.03 -24.25 -4.58
CA ALA A 54 9.24 -25.68 -4.71
C ALA A 54 8.74 -26.23 -6.05
N LEU A 55 7.59 -25.74 -6.53
CA LEU A 55 7.00 -26.16 -7.81
C LEU A 55 7.84 -25.69 -9.00
N ASN A 56 8.34 -24.46 -8.97
CA ASN A 56 9.20 -23.92 -10.02
C ASN A 56 10.45 -24.79 -10.20
N ASP A 57 11.16 -25.11 -9.11
CA ASP A 57 12.35 -25.95 -9.15
C ASP A 57 12.03 -27.39 -9.60
N TRP A 58 10.85 -27.91 -9.21
CA TRP A 58 10.40 -29.20 -9.71
C TRP A 58 10.10 -29.19 -11.21
N ALA A 59 9.52 -28.12 -11.73
CA ALA A 59 9.22 -27.95 -13.15
C ALA A 59 10.49 -27.76 -13.99
N ASP A 60 11.47 -26.99 -13.48
CA ASP A 60 12.72 -26.67 -14.17
C ASP A 60 13.80 -27.75 -14.06
N ARG A 61 13.54 -28.85 -13.34
CA ARG A 61 14.56 -29.85 -12.97
C ARG A 61 15.40 -30.41 -14.12
N GLU A 62 14.84 -30.52 -15.33
CA GLU A 62 15.54 -31.06 -16.51
C GLU A 62 16.43 -29.99 -17.16
N GLU A 63 15.94 -28.75 -17.26
CA GLU A 63 16.71 -27.57 -17.69
C GLU A 63 17.84 -27.28 -16.69
N ASP A 64 17.52 -27.29 -15.40
CA ASP A 64 18.48 -27.14 -14.31
C ASP A 64 19.55 -28.24 -14.32
N ALA A 65 19.22 -29.47 -14.73
CA ALA A 65 20.22 -30.53 -14.83
C ALA A 65 21.25 -30.27 -15.94
N ALA A 66 20.85 -29.57 -17.00
CA ALA A 66 21.74 -29.20 -18.10
C ALA A 66 22.56 -27.93 -17.77
N GLU A 67 21.93 -26.90 -17.20
CA GLU A 67 22.55 -25.58 -17.02
C GLU A 67 23.20 -25.38 -15.64
N ARG A 68 22.65 -26.02 -14.60
CA ARG A 68 23.00 -25.78 -13.18
C ARG A 68 22.94 -27.08 -12.35
N PRO A 69 23.78 -28.07 -12.67
CA PRO A 69 23.72 -29.41 -12.06
C PRO A 69 23.94 -29.39 -10.54
N GLU A 70 24.50 -28.31 -9.99
CA GLU A 70 24.68 -28.12 -8.55
C GLU A 70 23.39 -27.89 -7.77
N ARG A 71 22.28 -27.52 -8.43
CA ARG A 71 21.00 -27.20 -7.75
C ARG A 71 20.43 -28.40 -6.97
N PRO A 72 19.59 -28.18 -5.93
CA PRO A 72 19.19 -29.25 -5.01
C PRO A 72 18.52 -30.48 -5.64
N LEU A 73 17.73 -30.29 -6.71
CA LEU A 73 17.05 -31.40 -7.41
C LEU A 73 18.00 -32.16 -8.36
N PRO A 74 18.68 -31.51 -9.33
CA PRO A 74 19.63 -32.20 -10.22
C PRO A 74 20.77 -32.90 -9.47
N SER A 75 21.31 -32.28 -8.42
CA SER A 75 22.37 -32.86 -7.59
C SER A 75 21.92 -34.04 -6.71
N GLY A 76 20.62 -34.38 -6.72
CA GLY A 76 20.05 -35.46 -5.92
C GLY A 76 19.95 -35.18 -4.41
N ARG A 77 20.32 -33.97 -3.95
CA ARG A 77 20.21 -33.55 -2.54
C ARG A 77 18.76 -33.53 -2.05
N ILE A 78 17.80 -33.30 -2.95
CA ILE A 78 16.35 -33.37 -2.73
C ILE A 78 15.71 -34.20 -3.84
N ARG A 79 14.89 -35.19 -3.47
CA ARG A 79 14.14 -35.99 -4.45
C ARG A 79 13.04 -35.15 -5.11
N PRO A 80 12.82 -35.25 -6.44
CA PRO A 80 11.75 -34.51 -7.12
C PRO A 80 10.37 -34.73 -6.50
N SER A 81 10.04 -35.97 -6.10
CA SER A 81 8.78 -36.27 -5.42
C SER A 81 8.62 -35.51 -4.10
N SER A 82 9.71 -35.31 -3.33
CA SER A 82 9.67 -34.52 -2.09
C SER A 82 9.39 -33.05 -2.36
N ALA A 83 9.95 -32.48 -3.42
CA ALA A 83 9.69 -31.09 -3.81
C ALA A 83 8.23 -30.90 -4.24
N LEU A 84 7.69 -31.81 -5.06
CA LEU A 84 6.28 -31.78 -5.47
C LEU A 84 5.33 -31.97 -4.29
N THR A 85 5.62 -32.91 -3.38
CA THR A 85 4.83 -33.10 -2.15
C THR A 85 4.85 -31.83 -1.29
N ALA A 86 5.99 -31.17 -1.15
CA ALA A 86 6.09 -29.92 -0.42
C ALA A 86 5.26 -28.81 -1.10
N ALA A 87 5.32 -28.67 -2.42
CA ALA A 87 4.50 -27.71 -3.17
C ALA A 87 3.00 -27.94 -2.95
N CYS A 88 2.53 -29.18 -3.05
CA CYS A 88 1.13 -29.54 -2.78
C CYS A 88 0.73 -29.27 -1.32
N ALA A 89 1.56 -29.67 -0.36
CA ALA A 89 1.29 -29.51 1.07
C ALA A 89 1.25 -28.04 1.48
N LEU A 90 2.18 -27.23 0.98
CA LEU A 90 2.22 -25.78 1.20
C LEU A 90 1.02 -25.09 0.53
N THR A 91 0.63 -25.51 -0.68
CA THR A 91 -0.59 -25.01 -1.34
C THR A 91 -1.83 -25.29 -0.48
N ALA A 92 -1.98 -26.53 0.00
CA ALA A 92 -3.10 -26.93 0.86
C ALA A 92 -3.11 -26.17 2.19
N ALA A 93 -1.95 -26.01 2.84
CA ALA A 93 -1.81 -25.22 4.06
C ALA A 93 -2.17 -23.74 3.82
N GLY A 94 -1.73 -23.18 2.70
CA GLY A 94 -2.05 -21.81 2.30
C GLY A 94 -3.56 -21.59 2.12
N LEU A 95 -4.24 -22.49 1.42
CA LEU A 95 -5.69 -22.44 1.23
C LEU A 95 -6.45 -22.66 2.54
N ALA A 96 -5.98 -23.55 3.42
CA ALA A 96 -6.57 -23.76 4.74
C ALA A 96 -6.47 -22.51 5.64
N LEU A 97 -5.32 -21.83 5.62
CA LEU A 97 -5.14 -20.56 6.34
C LEU A 97 -6.05 -19.46 5.78
N ALA A 98 -6.21 -19.38 4.45
CA ALA A 98 -7.15 -18.45 3.82
C ALA A 98 -8.61 -18.77 4.17
N ALA A 99 -9.00 -20.05 4.20
CA ALA A 99 -10.33 -20.48 4.63
C ALA A 99 -10.61 -20.07 6.09
N ARG A 100 -9.63 -20.21 6.99
CA ARG A 100 -9.70 -19.74 8.38
C ARG A 100 -9.77 -18.22 8.50
N ALA A 101 -9.16 -17.48 7.57
CA ALA A 101 -9.28 -16.03 7.49
C ALA A 101 -10.68 -15.58 7.00
N GLY A 102 -11.38 -16.42 6.22
CA GLY A 102 -12.77 -16.25 5.85
C GLY A 102 -13.04 -16.53 4.37
N ARG A 103 -14.33 -16.66 3.99
CA ARG A 103 -14.75 -16.94 2.61
C ARG A 103 -14.17 -15.97 1.56
N PRO A 104 -14.14 -14.63 1.79
CA PRO A 104 -13.54 -13.71 0.83
C PRO A 104 -12.04 -13.95 0.63
N ALA A 105 -11.31 -14.28 1.69
CA ALA A 105 -9.88 -14.58 1.60
C ALA A 105 -9.64 -15.86 0.81
N LEU A 106 -10.41 -16.92 1.07
CA LEU A 106 -10.35 -18.16 0.28
C LEU A 106 -10.67 -17.92 -1.19
N ALA A 107 -11.70 -17.11 -1.49
CA ALA A 107 -12.08 -16.78 -2.87
C ALA A 107 -10.96 -16.05 -3.65
N VAL A 108 -10.07 -15.33 -2.97
CA VAL A 108 -8.88 -14.71 -3.58
C VAL A 108 -7.66 -15.65 -3.58
N ALA A 109 -7.48 -16.45 -2.53
CA ALA A 109 -6.36 -17.38 -2.42
C ALA A 109 -6.44 -18.53 -3.44
N THR A 110 -7.63 -18.99 -3.80
CA THR A 110 -7.82 -20.04 -4.82
C THR A 110 -7.30 -19.63 -6.20
N PRO A 111 -7.74 -18.50 -6.81
CA PRO A 111 -7.17 -18.05 -8.08
C PRO A 111 -5.70 -17.64 -7.96
N LEU A 112 -5.23 -17.18 -6.79
CA LEU A 112 -3.81 -16.97 -6.54
C LEU A 112 -3.02 -18.27 -6.67
N ALA A 113 -3.44 -19.33 -5.96
CA ALA A 113 -2.81 -20.65 -6.03
C ALA A 113 -2.83 -21.20 -7.47
N ALA A 114 -3.97 -21.08 -8.17
CA ALA A 114 -4.08 -21.49 -9.57
C ALA A 114 -3.10 -20.70 -10.47
N THR A 115 -2.94 -19.39 -10.23
CA THR A 115 -2.00 -18.55 -10.98
C THR A 115 -0.55 -18.95 -10.75
N VAL A 116 -0.17 -19.29 -9.51
CA VAL A 116 1.17 -19.79 -9.16
C VAL A 116 1.47 -21.07 -9.94
N TRP A 117 0.57 -22.06 -9.88
CA TRP A 117 0.72 -23.32 -10.59
C TRP A 117 0.76 -23.13 -12.12
N ALA A 118 -0.12 -22.29 -12.66
CA ALA A 118 -0.14 -21.99 -14.09
C ALA A 118 1.15 -21.30 -14.54
N TYR A 119 1.69 -20.39 -13.73
CA TYR A 119 2.98 -19.74 -14.01
C TYR A 119 4.11 -20.75 -14.08
N ASP A 120 4.28 -21.57 -13.03
CA ASP A 120 5.42 -22.46 -12.89
C ASP A 120 5.44 -23.60 -13.91
N LEU A 121 4.25 -24.10 -14.29
CA LEU A 121 4.11 -25.26 -15.19
C LEU A 121 3.99 -24.89 -16.67
N ALA A 122 3.54 -23.68 -17.00
CA ALA A 122 3.21 -23.33 -18.39
C ALA A 122 3.56 -21.90 -18.78
N LEU A 123 3.14 -20.89 -18.01
CA LEU A 123 3.12 -19.51 -18.52
C LEU A 123 4.49 -18.83 -18.49
N LYS A 124 5.42 -19.24 -17.63
CA LYS A 124 6.70 -18.53 -17.43
C LYS A 124 7.57 -18.41 -18.70
N HIS A 125 7.50 -19.40 -19.61
CA HIS A 125 8.22 -19.36 -20.89
C HIS A 125 7.43 -18.67 -22.02
N THR A 126 6.13 -18.43 -21.83
CA THR A 126 5.24 -17.82 -22.84
C THR A 126 5.21 -16.29 -22.72
N PRO A 127 4.77 -15.53 -23.75
CA PRO A 127 4.52 -14.08 -23.65
C PRO A 127 3.65 -13.64 -22.46
N ALA A 128 2.80 -14.54 -21.94
CA ALA A 128 1.91 -14.26 -20.80
C ALA A 128 2.62 -14.29 -19.43
N GLY A 129 3.86 -14.78 -19.33
CA GLY A 129 4.59 -14.91 -18.05
C GLY A 129 4.61 -13.64 -17.19
N PRO A 130 4.96 -12.45 -17.72
CA PRO A 130 4.94 -11.20 -16.96
C PRO A 130 3.55 -10.82 -16.44
N LEU A 131 2.48 -11.12 -17.19
CA LEU A 131 1.11 -10.86 -16.77
C LEU A 131 0.69 -11.82 -15.65
N ALA A 132 1.04 -13.10 -15.75
CA ALA A 132 0.77 -14.09 -14.70
C ALA A 132 1.49 -13.74 -13.38
N MET A 133 2.76 -13.33 -13.45
CA MET A 133 3.52 -12.88 -12.27
C MET A 133 2.90 -11.61 -11.65
N ALA A 134 2.49 -10.65 -12.49
CA ALA A 134 1.79 -9.45 -12.03
C ALA A 134 0.42 -9.76 -11.40
N ALA A 135 -0.32 -10.73 -11.95
CA ALA A 135 -1.59 -11.19 -11.41
C ALA A 135 -1.40 -11.90 -10.07
N ALA A 136 -0.39 -12.78 -9.94
CA ALA A 136 -0.07 -13.43 -8.67
C ALA A 136 0.23 -12.39 -7.58
N ARG A 137 1.07 -11.39 -7.87
CA ARG A 137 1.38 -10.30 -6.91
C ARG A 137 0.16 -9.43 -6.57
N GLY A 138 -0.67 -9.12 -7.57
CA GLY A 138 -1.91 -8.39 -7.37
C GLY A 138 -2.89 -9.15 -6.47
N LEU A 139 -3.10 -10.44 -6.74
CA LEU A 139 -3.97 -11.31 -5.95
C LEU A 139 -3.46 -11.50 -4.52
N ASP A 140 -2.14 -11.59 -4.32
CA ASP A 140 -1.54 -11.66 -2.98
C ASP A 140 -1.79 -10.38 -2.16
N HIS A 141 -1.72 -9.21 -2.80
CA HIS A 141 -2.14 -7.95 -2.19
C HIS A 141 -3.64 -7.94 -1.85
N LEU A 142 -4.49 -8.39 -2.78
CA LEU A 142 -5.94 -8.48 -2.57
C LEU A 142 -6.32 -9.48 -1.47
N LEU A 143 -5.53 -10.53 -1.26
CA LEU A 143 -5.74 -11.52 -0.19
C LEU A 143 -5.69 -10.84 1.20
N GLY A 144 -4.76 -9.91 1.40
CA GLY A 144 -4.68 -9.10 2.61
C GLY A 144 -5.93 -8.23 2.83
N ALA A 145 -6.44 -7.60 1.77
CA ALA A 145 -7.66 -6.80 1.81
C ALA A 145 -8.89 -7.67 2.13
N ALA A 146 -9.04 -8.80 1.42
CA ALA A 146 -10.14 -9.73 1.58
C ALA A 146 -10.20 -10.33 2.99
N ALA A 147 -9.06 -10.72 3.56
CA ALA A 147 -9.01 -11.25 4.91
C ALA A 147 -9.35 -10.19 5.98
N THR A 148 -8.98 -8.93 5.73
CA THR A 148 -9.13 -7.86 6.73
C THR A 148 -10.57 -7.35 6.82
N THR A 149 -11.21 -7.06 5.69
CA THR A 149 -12.55 -6.44 5.64
C THR A 149 -13.58 -7.22 4.82
N GLY A 150 -13.17 -8.28 4.11
CA GLY A 150 -14.03 -8.98 3.16
C GLY A 150 -14.27 -8.22 1.85
N ARG A 151 -13.62 -7.08 1.63
CA ARG A 151 -13.86 -6.17 0.51
C ARG A 151 -12.59 -5.96 -0.34
N PRO A 152 -12.11 -6.99 -1.06
CA PRO A 152 -10.89 -6.89 -1.88
C PRO A 152 -10.98 -5.78 -2.95
N GLN A 153 -12.17 -5.48 -3.45
CA GLN A 153 -12.41 -4.46 -4.46
C GLN A 153 -11.90 -3.07 -4.07
N GLU A 154 -11.83 -2.74 -2.77
CA GLU A 154 -11.31 -1.45 -2.29
C GLU A 154 -9.80 -1.31 -2.48
N ALA A 155 -9.09 -2.44 -2.53
CA ALA A 155 -7.65 -2.50 -2.76
C ALA A 155 -7.28 -2.71 -4.23
N LEU A 156 -8.25 -2.81 -5.17
CA LEU A 156 -7.96 -2.95 -6.60
C LEU A 156 -7.03 -1.86 -7.16
N PRO A 157 -7.22 -0.56 -6.83
CA PRO A 157 -6.32 0.47 -7.33
C PRO A 157 -4.88 0.31 -6.83
N SER A 158 -4.66 -0.08 -5.56
CA SER A 158 -3.30 -0.31 -5.04
C SER A 158 -2.70 -1.62 -5.56
N ALA A 159 -3.51 -2.67 -5.71
CA ALA A 159 -3.11 -3.93 -6.33
C ALA A 159 -2.66 -3.71 -7.79
N ALA A 160 -3.36 -2.88 -8.56
CA ALA A 160 -2.99 -2.55 -9.93
C ALA A 160 -1.64 -1.81 -10.02
N LEU A 161 -1.35 -0.89 -9.09
CA LEU A 161 -0.06 -0.20 -9.01
C LEU A 161 1.09 -1.17 -8.72
N LEU A 162 0.89 -2.08 -7.76
CA LEU A 162 1.87 -3.11 -7.41
C LEU A 162 2.05 -4.14 -8.54
N GLY A 163 0.95 -4.54 -9.19
CA GLY A 163 0.95 -5.41 -10.37
C GLY A 163 1.70 -4.78 -11.54
N THR A 164 1.52 -3.48 -11.79
CA THR A 164 2.24 -2.76 -12.86
C THR A 164 3.74 -2.73 -12.61
N HIS A 165 4.18 -2.51 -11.37
CA HIS A 165 5.60 -2.62 -11.01
C HIS A 165 6.13 -4.03 -11.28
N THR A 166 5.39 -5.04 -10.85
CA THR A 166 5.77 -6.46 -11.02
C THR A 166 5.87 -6.84 -12.50
N LEU A 167 4.92 -6.39 -13.32
CA LEU A 167 4.93 -6.57 -14.76
C LEU A 167 6.19 -5.97 -15.38
N ALA A 168 6.51 -4.73 -15.02
CA ALA A 168 7.68 -4.02 -15.53
C ALA A 168 8.98 -4.77 -15.17
N VAL A 169 9.15 -5.18 -13.91
CA VAL A 169 10.32 -5.96 -13.46
C VAL A 169 10.43 -7.28 -14.23
N THR A 170 9.33 -8.01 -14.37
CA THR A 170 9.30 -9.32 -15.03
C THR A 170 9.50 -9.21 -16.54
N ALA A 171 9.05 -8.13 -17.17
CA ALA A 171 9.32 -7.86 -18.58
C ALA A 171 10.82 -7.59 -18.83
N VAL A 172 11.49 -6.90 -17.90
CA VAL A 172 12.95 -6.67 -17.97
C VAL A 172 13.72 -7.98 -17.75
N SER A 173 13.31 -8.82 -16.80
CA SER A 173 14.01 -10.08 -16.49
C SER A 173 14.05 -11.05 -17.66
N ARG A 174 13.03 -11.08 -18.52
CA ARG A 174 13.02 -11.92 -19.72
C ARG A 174 14.11 -11.60 -20.74
N ARG A 175 14.69 -10.40 -20.69
CA ARG A 175 15.77 -9.96 -21.58
C ARG A 175 17.14 -10.00 -20.89
N GLU A 176 17.24 -10.61 -19.72
CA GLU A 176 18.48 -10.60 -18.92
C GLU A 176 19.60 -11.46 -19.51
N THR A 177 19.27 -12.52 -20.24
CA THR A 177 20.23 -13.43 -20.89
C THR A 177 20.62 -12.98 -22.29
N GLN A 178 19.70 -12.34 -23.03
CA GLN A 178 19.92 -11.91 -24.41
C GLN A 178 20.68 -10.58 -24.52
N GLY A 179 20.62 -9.71 -23.50
CA GLY A 179 21.22 -8.37 -23.54
C GLY A 179 20.64 -7.47 -24.65
N GLY A 180 21.17 -6.26 -24.79
CA GLY A 180 21.00 -5.44 -26.00
C GLY A 180 19.72 -4.62 -26.18
N SER A 181 18.63 -4.84 -25.43
CA SER A 181 17.40 -4.04 -25.59
C SER A 181 17.25 -2.94 -24.53
N ALA A 182 17.35 -1.67 -24.96
CA ALA A 182 17.07 -0.50 -24.13
C ALA A 182 15.57 -0.33 -23.81
N LEU A 183 14.69 -0.87 -24.66
CA LEU A 183 13.25 -0.63 -24.60
C LEU A 183 12.62 -1.15 -23.29
N ALA A 184 12.99 -2.35 -22.84
CA ALA A 184 12.41 -2.91 -21.62
C ALA A 184 12.82 -2.12 -20.37
N PRO A 185 14.11 -1.80 -20.13
CA PRO A 185 14.51 -0.90 -19.04
C PRO A 185 13.89 0.49 -19.13
N LEU A 186 13.76 1.07 -20.33
CA LEU A 186 13.10 2.37 -20.53
C LEU A 186 11.61 2.31 -20.16
N ALA A 187 10.88 1.28 -20.61
CA ALA A 187 9.49 1.07 -20.26
C ALA A 187 9.30 0.86 -18.75
N ALA A 188 10.23 0.14 -18.11
CA ALA A 188 10.21 -0.02 -16.65
C ALA A 188 10.51 1.28 -15.90
N LEU A 189 11.40 2.12 -16.44
CA LEU A 189 11.69 3.45 -15.89
C LEU A 189 10.49 4.39 -16.01
N THR A 190 9.80 4.41 -17.16
CA THR A 190 8.59 5.23 -17.35
C THR A 190 7.46 4.75 -16.44
N ALA A 191 7.27 3.43 -16.30
CA ALA A 191 6.34 2.85 -15.34
C ALA A 191 6.70 3.27 -13.90
N THR A 192 7.97 3.20 -13.50
CA THR A 192 8.45 3.64 -12.18
C THR A 192 8.12 5.12 -11.91
N ALA A 193 8.36 5.99 -12.89
CA ALA A 193 8.05 7.43 -12.77
C ALA A 193 6.53 7.68 -12.66
N ALA A 194 5.73 6.99 -13.48
CA ALA A 194 4.27 7.09 -13.45
C ALA A 194 3.70 6.60 -12.10
N LEU A 195 4.16 5.46 -11.61
CA LEU A 195 3.78 4.90 -10.31
C LEU A 195 4.17 5.84 -9.17
N THR A 196 5.39 6.39 -9.18
CA THR A 196 5.84 7.38 -8.18
C THR A 196 4.91 8.59 -8.15
N ARG A 197 4.52 9.10 -9.32
CA ARG A 197 3.56 10.22 -9.42
C ARG A 197 2.17 9.84 -8.91
N LEU A 198 1.67 8.64 -9.22
CA LEU A 198 0.35 8.17 -8.79
C LEU A 198 0.28 7.91 -7.28
N VAL A 199 1.37 7.42 -6.69
CA VAL A 199 1.48 7.19 -5.24
C VAL A 199 1.59 8.51 -4.47
N THR A 200 2.35 9.47 -4.97
CA THR A 200 2.56 10.78 -4.32
C THR A 200 1.39 11.73 -4.48
N ARG A 201 0.65 11.64 -5.59
CA ARG A 201 -0.62 12.36 -5.78
C ARG A 201 -1.56 12.01 -4.63
N GLY A 202 -1.80 12.98 -3.76
CA GLY A 202 -2.78 12.82 -2.69
C GLY A 202 -4.10 12.39 -3.30
N THR A 203 -4.72 11.35 -2.75
CA THR A 203 -6.13 11.12 -2.97
C THR A 203 -6.84 12.40 -2.53
N ARG A 204 -7.23 13.24 -3.48
CA ARG A 204 -8.36 14.15 -3.34
C ARG A 204 -9.63 13.28 -3.23
N GLY A 205 -9.64 12.37 -2.26
CA GLY A 205 -10.82 11.64 -1.86
C GLY A 205 -11.55 12.56 -0.92
N THR A 206 -12.55 13.27 -1.45
CA THR A 206 -13.96 13.14 -1.03
C THR A 206 -14.23 12.28 0.22
N ARG A 207 -13.54 12.57 1.33
CA ARG A 207 -14.10 12.37 2.67
C ARG A 207 -14.85 13.66 3.03
N ASP A 208 -15.80 14.02 2.17
CA ASP A 208 -17.02 14.69 2.59
C ASP A 208 -17.88 13.62 3.29
N ALA A 209 -17.38 13.13 4.42
CA ALA A 209 -18.26 12.57 5.41
C ALA A 209 -19.00 13.77 5.99
N THR A 210 -20.13 14.09 5.36
CA THR A 210 -21.23 14.85 5.93
C THR A 210 -21.58 14.21 7.27
N SER A 211 -20.95 14.69 8.34
CA SER A 211 -21.41 14.45 9.70
C SER A 211 -22.58 15.41 9.93
N THR A 212 -23.78 14.94 9.67
CA THR A 212 -25.02 15.53 10.19
C THR A 212 -25.10 15.17 11.67
N GLY A 213 -24.45 15.97 12.51
CA GLY A 213 -24.60 15.89 13.97
C GLY A 213 -25.60 16.95 14.45
N THR A 214 -26.76 16.52 14.93
CA THR A 214 -27.64 17.34 15.77
C THR A 214 -27.12 17.28 17.21
N GLY A 215 -26.58 18.39 17.72
CA GLY A 215 -26.08 18.46 19.10
C GLY A 215 -26.59 19.70 19.81
N THR A 216 -27.19 19.50 20.99
CA THR A 216 -27.55 20.55 21.96
C THR A 216 -26.45 20.60 23.04
N GLY A 217 -25.94 21.78 23.38
CA GLY A 217 -24.91 21.91 24.43
C GLY A 217 -24.70 23.34 24.93
N THR A 218 -24.49 23.48 26.25
CA THR A 218 -24.36 24.73 27.01
C THR A 218 -22.97 24.80 27.68
N GLY A 219 -22.27 25.94 27.67
CA GLY A 219 -20.98 26.11 28.38
C GLY A 219 -20.49 27.57 28.46
N ILE A 220 -19.68 27.92 29.47
CA ILE A 220 -19.26 29.30 29.87
C ILE A 220 -17.72 29.41 30.00
N GLY A 221 -17.12 30.55 29.60
CA GLY A 221 -15.71 30.96 29.84
C GLY A 221 -15.55 32.49 29.63
N THR A 222 -14.40 33.17 29.87
CA THR A 222 -14.30 34.67 29.85
C THR A 222 -12.97 35.27 29.31
N GLY A 223 -13.00 36.50 28.71
CA GLY A 223 -11.84 37.38 28.30
C GLY A 223 -12.14 38.43 27.18
N VAL A 224 -11.50 39.65 27.16
CA VAL A 224 -12.05 40.97 26.67
C VAL A 224 -11.35 41.69 25.45
N GLY A 225 -12.11 42.42 24.60
CA GLY A 225 -11.67 43.48 23.62
C GLY A 225 -12.70 43.88 22.49
N SER A 226 -12.75 45.15 21.99
CA SER A 226 -13.98 45.89 21.49
C SER A 226 -14.23 46.11 19.95
N GLY A 227 -15.52 46.18 19.54
CA GLY A 227 -16.07 46.72 18.27
C GLY A 227 -17.51 46.23 17.89
N SER A 228 -18.44 47.12 17.45
CA SER A 228 -19.91 46.86 17.35
C SER A 228 -20.52 47.03 15.94
N ARG A 229 -21.43 46.11 15.50
CA ARG A 229 -22.36 46.35 14.36
C ARG A 229 -23.64 45.47 14.40
N THR A 230 -24.82 46.08 14.27
CA THR A 230 -26.16 45.48 14.21
C THR A 230 -26.67 45.36 12.75
N GLY A 231 -27.37 44.27 12.40
CA GLY A 231 -28.04 44.14 11.09
C GLY A 231 -28.55 42.73 10.74
N ALA A 232 -29.69 42.68 10.03
CA ALA A 232 -30.25 41.49 9.39
C ALA A 232 -29.87 41.47 7.90
N GLY A 233 -29.46 40.31 7.35
CA GLY A 233 -29.10 40.22 5.95
C GLY A 233 -28.85 38.79 5.46
N VAL A 234 -29.25 38.52 4.22
CA VAL A 234 -28.96 37.30 3.45
C VAL A 234 -27.82 37.62 2.49
N GLY A 235 -26.75 36.82 2.47
CA GLY A 235 -25.63 37.06 1.57
C GLY A 235 -24.55 35.97 1.58
N SER A 236 -23.80 35.90 0.48
CA SER A 236 -22.61 35.06 0.31
C SER A 236 -21.35 35.92 0.47
N GLY A 237 -20.34 35.47 1.23
CA GLY A 237 -19.07 36.22 1.35
C GLY A 237 -18.04 35.67 2.35
N ILE A 238 -16.78 36.06 2.14
CA ILE A 238 -15.64 35.82 3.06
C ILE A 238 -15.58 37.00 4.05
N ARG A 239 -15.53 36.72 5.36
CA ARG A 239 -15.56 37.77 6.39
C ARG A 239 -14.41 37.59 7.39
N ILE A 240 -13.53 38.58 7.45
CA ILE A 240 -12.38 38.64 8.37
C ILE A 240 -12.60 39.83 9.30
N GLY A 241 -12.64 39.59 10.61
CA GLY A 241 -12.78 40.66 11.61
C GLY A 241 -13.14 40.18 13.00
N SER A 242 -12.79 40.99 14.00
CA SER A 242 -13.11 40.81 15.43
C SER A 242 -14.25 41.77 15.83
N GLY A 243 -15.18 41.35 16.69
CA GLY A 243 -16.27 42.21 17.15
C GLY A 243 -17.40 41.49 17.89
N MET A 244 -18.19 42.26 18.64
CA MET A 244 -19.30 41.80 19.48
C MET A 244 -20.64 41.91 18.74
N ARG A 245 -21.51 40.90 18.89
CA ARG A 245 -22.84 40.87 18.25
C ARG A 245 -23.93 40.58 19.29
N VAL A 246 -24.91 41.48 19.38
CA VAL A 246 -26.15 41.30 20.13
C VAL A 246 -27.32 41.45 19.15
N GLY A 247 -28.22 40.46 19.10
CA GLY A 247 -29.43 40.51 18.27
C GLY A 247 -30.09 39.14 18.09
N SER A 248 -31.40 39.14 17.81
CA SER A 248 -32.13 37.97 17.33
C SER A 248 -32.14 37.94 15.79
N GLY A 249 -32.08 36.75 15.18
CA GLY A 249 -32.18 36.67 13.73
C GLY A 249 -31.93 35.29 13.11
N ILE A 250 -32.37 35.14 11.86
CA ILE A 250 -32.14 33.97 11.01
C ILE A 250 -30.91 34.25 10.15
N ARG A 251 -29.92 33.34 10.15
CA ARG A 251 -28.71 33.48 9.34
C ARG A 251 -28.53 32.27 8.43
N ILE A 252 -28.56 32.53 7.12
CA ILE A 252 -28.28 31.56 6.05
C ILE A 252 -27.02 32.01 5.30
N GLY A 253 -25.99 31.18 5.22
CA GLY A 253 -24.78 31.56 4.47
C GLY A 253 -23.69 30.49 4.37
N ILE A 254 -22.81 30.66 3.38
CA ILE A 254 -21.62 29.84 3.11
C ILE A 254 -20.38 30.73 3.29
N GLY A 255 -19.41 30.36 4.13
CA GLY A 255 -18.21 31.18 4.31
C GLY A 255 -17.20 30.73 5.37
N THR A 256 -15.99 31.30 5.32
CA THR A 256 -14.93 31.11 6.32
C THR A 256 -14.87 32.32 7.26
N ARG A 257 -14.74 32.08 8.57
CA ARG A 257 -14.66 33.14 9.59
C ARG A 257 -13.46 32.91 10.49
N THR A 258 -12.60 33.92 10.57
CA THR A 258 -11.47 33.96 11.50
C THR A 258 -11.62 35.21 12.37
N GLY A 259 -11.70 35.05 13.68
CA GLY A 259 -11.88 36.17 14.62
C GLY A 259 -12.34 35.72 16.01
N ALA A 260 -12.17 36.60 17.00
CA ALA A 260 -12.66 36.44 18.37
C ALA A 260 -13.88 37.35 18.61
N GLY A 261 -14.86 36.90 19.40
CA GLY A 261 -16.05 37.69 19.70
C GLY A 261 -16.98 37.06 20.74
N VAL A 262 -17.82 37.90 21.36
CA VAL A 262 -18.90 37.51 22.27
C VAL A 262 -20.24 37.61 21.51
N GLU A 263 -21.03 36.52 21.54
CA GLU A 263 -22.34 36.42 20.88
C GLU A 263 -23.40 36.13 21.97
N SER A 264 -24.42 36.98 22.08
CA SER A 264 -25.62 36.75 22.89
C SER A 264 -26.86 36.97 22.02
N GLY A 265 -27.71 35.95 21.91
CA GLY A 265 -28.91 35.99 21.08
C GLY A 265 -29.56 34.62 20.85
N THR A 266 -30.83 34.64 20.48
CA THR A 266 -31.64 33.49 20.06
C THR A 266 -31.84 33.50 18.54
N GLY A 267 -31.67 32.36 17.88
CA GLY A 267 -31.85 32.29 16.42
C GLY A 267 -31.61 30.93 15.76
N ILE A 268 -32.07 30.81 14.51
CA ILE A 268 -31.87 29.63 13.65
C ILE A 268 -30.69 29.87 12.70
N ARG A 269 -29.74 28.92 12.67
CA ARG A 269 -28.52 29.01 11.85
C ARG A 269 -28.43 27.86 10.86
N THR A 270 -28.30 28.18 9.57
CA THR A 270 -28.11 27.18 8.51
C THR A 270 -26.91 27.59 7.65
N GLY A 271 -25.86 26.76 7.58
CA GLY A 271 -24.69 27.12 6.77
C GLY A 271 -23.47 26.20 6.87
N THR A 272 -22.56 26.30 5.90
CA THR A 272 -21.31 25.52 5.80
C THR A 272 -20.09 26.45 5.93
N GLY A 273 -19.07 26.07 6.73
CA GLY A 273 -17.92 26.96 6.95
C GLY A 273 -16.81 26.45 7.86
N THR A 274 -15.61 27.05 7.77
CA THR A 274 -14.47 26.77 8.67
C THR A 274 -14.24 27.94 9.64
N ARG A 275 -13.98 27.62 10.91
CA ARG A 275 -13.73 28.60 12.00
C ARG A 275 -12.45 28.29 12.76
N PRO A 276 -11.39 29.10 12.61
CA PRO A 276 -10.32 29.22 13.59
C PRO A 276 -10.63 30.40 14.54
N GLY A 277 -10.79 30.14 15.84
CA GLY A 277 -10.98 31.19 16.85
C GLY A 277 -11.37 30.69 18.25
N THR A 278 -11.11 31.54 19.25
CA THR A 278 -11.56 31.42 20.65
C THR A 278 -12.67 32.46 20.91
N GLY A 279 -13.73 32.08 21.62
CA GLY A 279 -14.87 32.97 21.89
C GLY A 279 -15.78 32.42 22.97
N VAL A 280 -16.56 33.31 23.59
CA VAL A 280 -17.47 33.06 24.71
C VAL A 280 -18.86 33.54 24.30
N GLY A 281 -19.90 32.74 24.50
CA GLY A 281 -21.27 33.17 24.23
C GLY A 281 -22.28 32.42 25.09
N SER A 282 -23.43 33.05 25.32
CA SER A 282 -24.59 32.44 25.97
C SER A 282 -25.80 32.71 25.09
N GLY A 283 -26.52 31.66 24.68
CA GLY A 283 -27.70 31.76 23.83
C GLY A 283 -28.24 30.38 23.44
N THR A 284 -29.55 30.29 23.20
CA THR A 284 -30.19 29.10 22.64
C THR A 284 -30.26 29.23 21.12
N ALA A 285 -29.61 28.31 20.41
CA ALA A 285 -29.60 28.29 18.95
C ALA A 285 -29.87 26.89 18.43
N THR A 286 -30.83 26.78 17.52
CA THR A 286 -31.09 25.55 16.75
C THR A 286 -30.45 25.74 15.38
N GLY A 287 -29.46 24.93 15.03
CA GLY A 287 -28.76 25.10 13.76
C GLY A 287 -28.29 23.81 13.12
N ILE A 288 -28.37 23.76 11.80
CA ILE A 288 -27.85 22.69 10.96
C ILE A 288 -26.63 23.26 10.24
N GLY A 289 -25.43 22.77 10.57
CA GLY A 289 -24.21 23.26 9.93
C GLY A 289 -23.08 22.24 9.92
N THR A 290 -22.35 22.19 8.80
CA THR A 290 -21.16 21.36 8.63
C THR A 290 -19.92 22.23 8.87
N GLY A 291 -19.27 22.05 10.02
CA GLY A 291 -18.12 22.84 10.45
C GLY A 291 -16.90 21.99 10.73
N ARG A 292 -15.80 22.21 10.01
CA ARG A 292 -14.54 21.46 10.21
C ARG A 292 -13.58 22.23 11.12
N ARG A 293 -13.58 21.95 12.43
CA ARG A 293 -12.45 22.29 13.32
C ARG A 293 -11.34 21.27 13.09
N ARG A 294 -10.26 21.65 12.39
CA ARG A 294 -9.00 20.86 12.41
C ARG A 294 -8.09 21.49 13.45
N SER A 295 -7.71 20.72 14.47
CA SER A 295 -6.75 21.14 15.48
C SER A 295 -5.36 21.32 14.86
N GLY A 296 -4.45 22.05 15.53
CA GLY A 296 -3.04 22.12 15.11
C GLY A 296 -2.37 20.75 15.04
N HIS A 297 -2.80 19.83 15.91
CA HIS A 297 -2.40 18.42 15.93
C HIS A 297 -2.80 17.68 14.64
N ASP A 298 -3.99 17.94 14.08
CA ASP A 298 -4.44 17.33 12.83
C ASP A 298 -3.66 17.82 11.62
N ARG A 299 -3.23 19.09 11.62
CA ARG A 299 -2.35 19.62 10.57
C ARG A 299 -0.98 18.97 10.60
N ALA A 300 -0.36 18.89 11.78
CA ALA A 300 0.97 18.29 11.93
C ALA A 300 0.99 16.82 11.48
N ARG A 301 -0.03 16.03 11.87
CA ARG A 301 -0.17 14.63 11.43
C ARG A 301 -0.35 14.49 9.91
N VAL A 302 -1.20 15.31 9.31
CA VAL A 302 -1.39 15.30 7.84
C VAL A 302 -0.09 15.65 7.10
N THR A 303 0.70 16.59 7.63
CA THR A 303 2.00 16.94 7.05
C THR A 303 3.00 15.78 7.21
N LEU A 304 3.05 15.12 8.37
CA LEU A 304 3.93 13.98 8.62
C LEU A 304 3.60 12.80 7.70
N ASP A 305 2.32 12.45 7.54
CA ASP A 305 1.89 11.37 6.66
C ASP A 305 2.22 11.67 5.18
N ALA A 306 2.04 12.93 4.77
CA ALA A 306 2.43 13.37 3.42
C ALA A 306 3.95 13.30 3.21
N ALA A 307 4.74 13.71 4.22
CA ALA A 307 6.20 13.63 4.19
C ALA A 307 6.68 12.17 4.13
N LEU A 308 6.14 11.30 4.98
CA LEU A 308 6.45 9.86 5.00
C LEU A 308 6.13 9.21 3.65
N ARG A 309 4.94 9.46 3.09
CA ARG A 309 4.55 8.95 1.77
C ARG A 309 5.52 9.41 0.68
N THR A 310 5.88 10.69 0.70
CA THR A 310 6.82 11.26 -0.27
C THR A 310 8.20 10.61 -0.14
N ALA A 311 8.73 10.49 1.08
CA ALA A 311 10.02 9.87 1.34
C ALA A 311 10.07 8.40 0.88
N LEU A 312 9.02 7.62 1.16
CA LEU A 312 8.93 6.22 0.72
C LEU A 312 8.80 6.09 -0.80
N ALA A 313 7.99 6.95 -1.44
CA ALA A 313 7.87 6.98 -2.89
C ALA A 313 9.17 7.42 -3.59
N THR A 314 9.90 8.37 -3.02
CA THR A 314 11.24 8.76 -3.50
C THR A 314 12.24 7.62 -3.31
N THR A 315 12.17 6.90 -2.20
CA THR A 315 13.01 5.71 -1.97
C THR A 315 12.73 4.62 -3.01
N TYR A 316 11.45 4.37 -3.32
CA TYR A 316 11.03 3.50 -4.41
C TYR A 316 11.62 3.93 -5.76
N ALA A 317 11.41 5.19 -6.14
CA ALA A 317 11.91 5.75 -7.39
C ALA A 317 13.43 5.67 -7.51
N ALA A 318 14.17 5.97 -6.44
CA ALA A 318 15.62 5.89 -6.43
C ALA A 318 16.13 4.44 -6.52
N THR A 319 15.45 3.49 -5.86
CA THR A 319 15.85 2.07 -5.83
C THR A 319 15.68 1.40 -7.19
N ALA A 320 14.60 1.69 -7.91
CA ALA A 320 14.32 1.16 -9.24
C ALA A 320 14.94 2.00 -10.37
N GLY A 321 14.84 3.32 -10.28
CA GLY A 321 15.15 4.24 -11.37
C GLY A 321 16.62 4.22 -11.78
N ARG A 322 17.55 4.32 -10.82
CA ARG A 322 18.98 4.34 -11.13
C ARG A 322 19.43 3.13 -11.97
N PRO A 323 19.17 1.87 -11.57
CA PRO A 323 19.63 0.73 -12.35
C PRO A 323 18.86 0.56 -13.67
N TYR A 324 17.58 0.95 -13.77
CA TYR A 324 16.88 1.00 -15.07
C TYR A 324 17.49 2.04 -16.02
N THR A 325 17.85 3.23 -15.54
CA THR A 325 18.54 4.24 -16.35
C THR A 325 19.88 3.72 -16.87
N HIS A 326 20.67 3.06 -16.01
CA HIS A 326 21.95 2.48 -16.45
C HIS A 326 21.76 1.41 -17.52
N ALA A 327 20.80 0.50 -17.36
CA ALA A 327 20.51 -0.55 -18.33
C ALA A 327 19.90 0.00 -19.64
N ALA A 328 19.12 1.07 -19.56
CA ALA A 328 18.57 1.76 -20.73
C ALA A 328 19.66 2.46 -21.56
N LEU A 329 20.58 3.15 -20.90
CA LEU A 329 21.67 3.88 -21.56
C LEU A 329 22.77 2.94 -22.07
N ASN A 330 23.00 1.81 -21.39
CA ASN A 330 24.05 0.86 -21.73
C ASN A 330 23.49 -0.58 -21.70
N PRO A 331 22.74 -1.00 -22.74
CA PRO A 331 22.10 -2.31 -22.76
C PRO A 331 23.12 -3.45 -22.75
N SER A 332 23.23 -4.17 -21.64
CA SER A 332 24.14 -5.31 -21.48
C SER A 332 23.58 -6.30 -20.45
N PRO A 333 23.85 -7.61 -20.56
CA PRO A 333 23.40 -8.60 -19.59
C PRO A 333 23.67 -8.23 -18.12
N PRO A 334 24.88 -7.80 -17.70
CA PRO A 334 25.13 -7.48 -16.29
C PRO A 334 24.35 -6.25 -15.80
N LEU A 335 24.10 -5.26 -16.66
CA LEU A 335 23.30 -4.09 -16.30
C LEU A 335 21.81 -4.41 -16.25
N THR A 336 21.32 -5.27 -17.14
CA THR A 336 19.93 -5.78 -17.09
C THR A 336 19.69 -6.61 -15.83
N GLN A 337 20.61 -7.50 -15.44
CA GLN A 337 20.51 -8.24 -14.18
C GLN A 337 20.51 -7.31 -12.95
N ARG A 338 21.35 -6.25 -12.96
CA ARG A 338 21.33 -5.21 -11.91
C ARG A 338 20.01 -4.43 -11.90
N ALA A 339 19.41 -4.17 -13.06
CA ALA A 339 18.10 -3.56 -13.20
C ALA A 339 16.99 -4.43 -12.60
N VAL A 340 16.94 -5.72 -12.92
CA VAL A 340 16.01 -6.69 -12.32
C VAL A 340 16.17 -6.70 -10.80
N GLY A 341 17.41 -6.85 -10.31
CA GLY A 341 17.69 -6.84 -8.87
C GLY A 341 17.35 -5.51 -8.18
N GLY A 342 17.45 -4.38 -8.89
CA GLY A 342 16.97 -3.08 -8.42
C GLY A 342 15.45 -3.03 -8.32
N GLY A 343 14.77 -3.48 -9.36
CA GLY A 343 13.31 -3.60 -9.43
C GLY A 343 12.72 -4.47 -8.32
N ILE A 344 13.30 -5.65 -8.06
CA ILE A 344 12.89 -6.54 -6.97
C ILE A 344 13.06 -5.85 -5.61
N ARG A 345 14.19 -5.17 -5.38
CA ARG A 345 14.44 -4.43 -4.12
C ARG A 345 13.51 -3.23 -3.93
N ALA A 346 13.00 -2.65 -5.03
CA ALA A 346 12.07 -1.53 -4.98
C ALA A 346 10.65 -1.93 -4.54
N THR A 347 10.32 -3.23 -4.54
CA THR A 347 9.00 -3.73 -4.13
C THR A 347 8.64 -3.35 -2.69
N ILE A 348 9.57 -3.48 -1.74
CA ILE A 348 9.31 -3.14 -0.32
C ILE A 348 9.03 -1.63 -0.15
N PRO A 349 9.87 -0.71 -0.67
CA PRO A 349 9.55 0.70 -0.69
C PRO A 349 8.20 1.04 -1.32
N LEU A 350 7.81 0.36 -2.41
CA LEU A 350 6.52 0.57 -3.05
C LEU A 350 5.34 0.18 -2.15
N GLN A 351 5.39 -1.03 -1.57
CA GLN A 351 4.37 -1.51 -0.62
C GLN A 351 4.21 -0.56 0.58
N ALA A 352 5.34 -0.08 1.13
CA ALA A 352 5.36 0.89 2.22
C ALA A 352 4.76 2.24 1.78
N ALA A 353 5.09 2.72 0.58
CA ALA A 353 4.54 3.97 0.05
C ALA A 353 3.02 3.86 -0.20
N LEU A 354 2.53 2.69 -0.65
CA LEU A 354 1.10 2.39 -0.78
C LEU A 354 0.39 2.38 0.59
N ALA A 355 1.02 1.79 1.61
CA ALA A 355 0.49 1.81 2.98
C ALA A 355 0.44 3.23 3.56
N ALA A 356 1.48 4.04 3.34
CA ALA A 356 1.50 5.46 3.73
C ALA A 356 0.45 6.26 2.96
N ARG A 357 0.20 5.95 1.69
CA ARG A 357 -0.87 6.54 0.88
C ARG A 357 -2.25 6.25 1.44
N ALA A 358 -2.46 5.09 2.07
CA ALA A 358 -3.70 4.76 2.77
C ALA A 358 -3.84 5.45 4.15
N GLY A 359 -2.83 6.19 4.60
CA GLY A 359 -2.79 6.84 5.92
C GLY A 359 -2.33 5.92 7.05
N ALA A 360 -1.75 4.74 6.73
CA ALA A 360 -1.28 3.78 7.71
C ALA A 360 0.23 3.91 7.94
N GLY A 361 0.67 5.03 8.53
CA GLY A 361 2.09 5.34 8.72
C GLY A 361 2.86 4.29 9.52
N VAL A 362 2.28 3.73 10.58
CA VAL A 362 2.91 2.65 11.38
C VAL A 362 3.13 1.39 10.54
N THR A 363 2.11 0.95 9.80
CA THR A 363 2.24 -0.20 8.90
C THR A 363 3.25 0.06 7.80
N ALA A 364 3.30 1.27 7.25
CA ALA A 364 4.27 1.67 6.24
C ALA A 364 5.72 1.54 6.76
N LEU A 365 5.98 2.01 7.99
CA LEU A 365 7.29 1.88 8.63
C LEU A 365 7.63 0.41 8.93
N ALA A 366 6.66 -0.39 9.39
CA ALA A 366 6.85 -1.81 9.62
C ALA A 366 7.22 -2.56 8.33
N ILE A 367 6.54 -2.27 7.21
CA ILE A 367 6.89 -2.82 5.89
C ILE A 367 8.30 -2.36 5.47
N ALA A 368 8.60 -1.06 5.60
CA ALA A 368 9.91 -0.53 5.22
C ALA A 368 11.07 -1.18 6.00
N ALA A 369 10.85 -1.55 7.27
CA ALA A 369 11.83 -2.23 8.10
C ALA A 369 12.18 -3.66 7.62
N LEU A 370 11.35 -4.29 6.78
CA LEU A 370 11.64 -5.59 6.19
C LEU A 370 12.83 -5.53 5.21
N ALA A 371 13.06 -4.39 4.55
CA ALA A 371 14.14 -4.23 3.56
C ALA A 371 15.58 -4.37 4.14
N PRO A 372 15.97 -3.70 5.23
CA PRO A 372 17.28 -3.93 5.85
C PRO A 372 17.40 -5.33 6.47
N ILE A 373 16.31 -5.90 7.01
CA ILE A 373 16.30 -7.25 7.58
C ILE A 373 16.59 -8.29 6.48
N GLY A 374 15.84 -8.26 5.38
CA GLY A 374 16.05 -9.16 4.25
C GLY A 374 17.48 -9.09 3.70
N ARG A 375 18.07 -7.88 3.60
CA ARG A 375 19.48 -7.70 3.21
C ARG A 375 20.47 -8.35 4.17
N LYS A 376 20.24 -8.25 5.49
CA LYS A 376 21.11 -8.87 6.51
C LYS A 376 21.06 -10.40 6.42
N TYR A 377 19.87 -10.98 6.21
CA TYR A 377 19.72 -12.43 6.10
C TYR A 377 20.25 -12.97 4.76
N ALA A 378 20.02 -12.27 3.64
CA ALA A 378 20.58 -12.65 2.34
C ALA A 378 22.10 -12.79 2.39
N ARG A 379 22.80 -11.84 3.04
CA ARG A 379 24.26 -11.89 3.20
C ARG A 379 24.73 -13.08 4.04
N LYS A 380 23.99 -13.48 5.07
CA LYS A 380 24.37 -14.63 5.91
C LYS A 380 24.25 -15.95 5.17
N VAL A 381 23.20 -16.09 4.34
CA VAL A 381 22.97 -17.31 3.55
C VAL A 381 23.97 -17.42 2.39
N SER A 382 24.44 -16.31 1.82
CA SER A 382 25.45 -16.31 0.75
C SER A 382 26.91 -16.51 1.22
N ILE A 383 27.20 -16.32 2.51
CA ILE A 383 28.56 -16.44 3.09
C ILE A 383 28.80 -17.84 3.68
N THR A 384 27.77 -18.67 3.80
CA THR A 384 27.88 -20.04 4.34
C THR A 384 27.85 -21.05 3.22
#